data_AF-A0A1H3LUG8-F1
#
_entry.id   AF-A0A1H3LUG8-F1
#
_cell.length_a   1.000
_cell.length_b   1.000
_cell.length_c   1.000
_cell.angle_alpha   90.00
_cell.angle_beta   90.00
_cell.angle_gamma   90.00
#
_symmetry.space_group_name_H-M   'P 1'
#
loop_
_entity.id
_entity.type
_entity.pdbx_description
1 polymer ?
#
loop_
_entity_poly.entity_id
_entity_poly.type
_entity_poly.pdbx_seq_one_letter_code
_entity_poly.pdbx_strand_id
1 'polypeptide(L)'
;MPTPHHALVGPAAYEPAPRSILRIQKARVKHQQLQCEFTEQRTDQAPTRIFALTCQELVHPDLLARLAQLVPHLCLLCEQLRETPDFWPDDDTSPLPDHLAPFTVTGFTLGGGGSGVTLLGQRQLAGGKLLNLTSPYVAFDQELEPYAYAGLLETAVQAAVAEVEEALRGKCTADSQLDLFEPAAGFTAIDEPFVPLIPMPAHA
;
A
#
# COMPACT_ATOMS: atom_id res chain seq x y z
N MET A 1 -26.39 50.93 -34.03
CA MET A 1 -25.43 51.09 -32.92
C MET A 1 -25.42 49.79 -32.13
N PRO A 2 -24.58 48.80 -32.49
CA PRO A 2 -24.48 47.54 -31.75
C PRO A 2 -23.52 47.70 -30.57
N THR A 3 -23.94 47.18 -29.42
CA THR A 3 -23.18 47.13 -28.15
C THR A 3 -21.93 46.27 -28.31
N PRO A 4 -20.77 46.66 -27.72
CA PRO A 4 -19.59 45.81 -27.73
C PRO A 4 -19.80 44.62 -26.80
N HIS A 5 -19.70 43.41 -27.34
CA HIS A 5 -19.56 42.19 -26.55
C HIS A 5 -18.21 42.25 -25.83
N HIS A 6 -18.24 42.44 -24.51
CA HIS A 6 -17.07 42.18 -23.67
C HIS A 6 -16.76 40.68 -23.77
N ALA A 7 -15.61 40.36 -24.37
CA ALA A 7 -15.00 39.06 -24.21
C ALA A 7 -14.70 38.87 -22.72
N LEU A 8 -15.44 37.98 -22.05
CA LEU A 8 -15.04 37.38 -20.79
C LEU A 8 -13.74 36.63 -21.07
N VAL A 9 -12.61 37.28 -20.80
CA VAL A 9 -11.30 36.64 -20.69
C VAL A 9 -11.46 35.60 -19.59
N GLY A 10 -11.69 34.35 -19.98
CA GLY A 10 -11.60 33.21 -19.08
C GLY A 10 -10.20 33.17 -18.47
N PRO A 11 -10.05 32.77 -17.20
CA PRO A 11 -8.75 32.65 -16.59
C PRO A 11 -7.90 31.68 -17.42
N ALA A 12 -6.70 32.13 -17.74
CA ALA A 12 -5.73 31.38 -18.52
C ALA A 12 -5.62 29.94 -18.00
N ALA A 13 -5.72 28.98 -18.90
CA ALA A 13 -5.54 27.55 -18.66
C ALA A 13 -4.08 27.19 -18.37
N TYR A 14 -3.46 27.85 -17.38
CA TYR A 14 -2.09 27.59 -16.95
C TYR A 14 -1.86 27.94 -15.48
N GLU A 15 -2.74 27.50 -14.59
CA GLU A 15 -2.36 27.30 -13.20
C GLU A 15 -2.43 25.79 -12.92
N PRO A 16 -1.31 25.14 -12.58
CA PRO A 16 -1.39 23.76 -12.09
C PRO A 16 -2.32 23.80 -10.87
N ALA A 17 -3.40 23.01 -10.92
CA ALA A 17 -4.36 22.92 -9.82
C ALA A 17 -3.59 22.82 -8.50
N PRO A 18 -4.00 23.57 -7.44
CA PRO A 18 -3.26 23.60 -6.19
C PRO A 18 -3.09 22.16 -5.71
N ARG A 19 -1.84 21.68 -5.68
CA ARG A 19 -1.52 20.32 -5.23
C ARG A 19 -1.85 20.29 -3.74
N SER A 20 -2.97 19.65 -3.40
CA SER A 20 -3.36 19.45 -2.01
C SER A 20 -2.19 18.82 -1.24
N ILE A 21 -1.88 19.38 -0.07
CA ILE A 21 -0.88 18.80 0.83
C ILE A 21 -1.56 17.64 1.55
N LEU A 22 -1.14 16.42 1.23
CA LEU A 22 -1.57 15.21 1.92
C LEU A 22 -0.59 14.92 3.05
N ARG A 23 -1.09 14.64 4.25
CA ARG A 23 -0.28 14.13 5.36
C ARG A 23 -0.92 12.88 5.92
N ILE A 24 -0.22 11.75 5.78
CA ILE A 24 -0.66 10.48 6.34
C ILE A 24 -0.59 10.57 7.87
N GLN A 25 -1.65 10.14 8.56
CA GLN A 25 -1.67 10.03 10.02
C GLN A 25 -1.61 8.56 10.44
N LYS A 26 -2.24 7.68 9.67
CA LYS A 26 -2.31 6.26 9.99
C LYS A 26 -2.47 5.45 8.72
N ALA A 27 -1.79 4.32 8.66
CA ALA A 27 -1.93 3.34 7.60
C ALA A 27 -2.02 1.94 8.21
N ARG A 28 -2.96 1.14 7.71
CA ARG A 28 -3.17 -0.24 8.15
C ARG A 28 -3.59 -1.10 6.97
N VAL A 29 -2.92 -2.22 6.79
CA VAL A 29 -3.30 -3.27 5.85
C VAL A 29 -4.17 -4.29 6.59
N LYS A 30 -5.39 -4.51 6.07
CA LYS A 30 -6.31 -5.54 6.56
C LYS A 30 -6.86 -6.30 5.36
N HIS A 31 -6.78 -7.63 5.39
CA HIS A 31 -7.22 -8.48 4.28
C HIS A 31 -6.60 -8.06 2.92
N GLN A 32 -5.31 -7.71 2.90
CA GLN A 32 -4.60 -7.17 1.72
C GLN A 32 -5.15 -5.84 1.16
N GLN A 33 -6.02 -5.15 1.90
CA GLN A 33 -6.53 -3.83 1.54
C GLN A 33 -5.92 -2.76 2.44
N LEU A 34 -5.56 -1.62 1.85
CA LEU A 34 -5.05 -0.46 2.58
C LEU A 34 -6.21 0.34 3.19
N GLN A 35 -6.14 0.55 4.49
CA GLN A 35 -6.95 1.49 5.25
C GLN A 35 -6.04 2.59 5.74
N CYS A 36 -6.30 3.83 5.35
CA CYS A 36 -5.46 4.95 5.75
C CYS A 36 -6.32 6.13 6.21
N GLU A 37 -5.81 6.84 7.21
CA GLU A 37 -6.32 8.12 7.68
C GLU A 37 -5.28 9.17 7.33
N PHE A 38 -5.68 10.22 6.62
CA PHE A 38 -4.80 11.29 6.19
C PHE A 38 -5.52 12.63 6.26
N THR A 39 -4.74 13.70 6.36
CA THR A 39 -5.26 15.06 6.25
C THR A 39 -4.98 15.63 4.89
N GLU A 40 -5.97 16.31 4.33
CA GLU A 40 -5.81 17.12 3.12
C GLU A 40 -5.89 18.60 3.50
N GLN A 41 -4.93 19.37 3.01
CA GLN A 41 -4.96 20.82 3.07
C GLN A 41 -4.85 21.39 1.64
N ARG A 42 -5.95 21.99 1.16
CA ARG A 42 -6.04 22.52 -0.22
C ARG A 42 -5.16 23.76 -0.45
N THR A 43 -4.99 24.59 0.58
CA THR A 43 -4.12 25.78 0.59
C THR A 43 -3.60 26.03 2.00
N ASP A 44 -2.47 26.73 2.16
CA ASP A 44 -1.84 26.98 3.47
C ASP A 44 -2.76 27.69 4.49
N GLN A 45 -3.79 28.38 4.01
CA GLN A 45 -4.77 29.12 4.83
C GLN A 45 -6.10 28.37 5.01
N ALA A 46 -6.31 27.24 4.32
CA ALA A 46 -7.53 26.46 4.43
C ALA A 46 -7.52 25.55 5.67
N PRO A 47 -8.68 25.33 6.32
CA PRO A 47 -8.78 24.40 7.43
C PRO A 47 -8.44 22.98 6.98
N THR A 48 -7.61 22.30 7.76
CA THR A 48 -7.24 20.90 7.57
C THR A 48 -8.47 20.00 7.67
N ARG A 49 -8.67 19.12 6.70
CA ARG A 49 -9.74 18.11 6.73
C ARG A 49 -9.14 16.73 6.93
N ILE A 50 -9.76 15.93 7.78
CA ILE A 50 -9.38 14.53 8.02
C ILE A 50 -10.22 13.64 7.12
N PHE A 51 -9.56 12.76 6.38
CA PHE A 51 -10.17 11.74 5.54
C PHE A 51 -9.76 10.35 6.03
N ALA A 52 -10.69 9.41 5.95
CA ALA A 52 -10.42 7.99 6.14
C ALA A 52 -10.80 7.30 4.83
N LEU A 53 -9.83 6.61 4.23
CA LEU A 53 -10.01 5.86 2.99
C LEU A 53 -9.75 4.39 3.24
N THR A 54 -10.56 3.54 2.62
CA THR A 54 -10.30 2.10 2.50
C THR A 54 -10.23 1.79 1.01
N CYS A 55 -9.05 1.44 0.53
CA CYS A 55 -8.86 0.99 -0.84
C CYS A 55 -9.50 -0.39 -1.01
N GLN A 56 -10.25 -0.58 -2.10
CA GLN A 56 -10.86 -1.88 -2.41
C GLN A 56 -9.87 -2.80 -3.12
N GLU A 57 -8.92 -2.22 -3.84
CA GLU A 57 -7.86 -2.89 -4.57
C GLU A 57 -6.84 -3.54 -3.63
N LEU A 58 -6.17 -4.57 -4.14
CA LEU A 58 -5.11 -5.26 -3.42
C LEU A 58 -3.87 -4.37 -3.33
N VAL A 59 -3.30 -4.31 -2.13
CA VAL A 59 -2.06 -3.58 -1.85
C VAL A 59 -0.92 -4.10 -2.73
N HIS A 60 -0.12 -3.19 -3.28
CA HIS A 60 1.08 -3.54 -4.05
C HIS A 60 2.12 -4.25 -3.16
N PRO A 61 2.82 -5.30 -3.66
CA PRO A 61 3.82 -6.05 -2.88
C PRO A 61 4.92 -5.18 -2.26
N ASP A 62 5.29 -4.08 -2.90
CA ASP A 62 6.29 -3.13 -2.36
C ASP A 62 5.88 -2.58 -0.98
N LEU A 63 4.62 -2.22 -0.77
CA LEU A 63 4.16 -1.75 0.54
C LEU A 63 4.25 -2.87 1.59
N LEU A 64 3.96 -4.11 1.21
CA LEU A 64 4.11 -5.26 2.11
C LEU A 64 5.58 -5.50 2.48
N ALA A 65 6.50 -5.35 1.51
CA ALA A 65 7.94 -5.44 1.75
C ALA A 65 8.42 -4.33 2.69
N ARG A 66 7.97 -3.09 2.52
CA ARG A 66 8.29 -1.97 3.43
C ARG A 66 7.73 -2.17 4.84
N LEU A 67 6.54 -2.74 4.98
CA LEU A 67 6.01 -3.12 6.30
C LEU A 67 6.80 -4.27 6.93
N ALA A 68 7.31 -5.23 6.14
CA ALA A 68 8.14 -6.32 6.65
C ALA A 68 9.46 -5.80 7.26
N GLN A 69 10.06 -4.75 6.70
CA GLN A 69 11.26 -4.09 7.26
C GLN A 69 11.02 -3.49 8.66
N LEU A 70 9.77 -3.25 9.05
CA LEU A 70 9.42 -2.75 10.38
C LEU A 70 9.28 -3.87 11.44
N VAL A 71 9.32 -5.15 11.04
CA VAL A 71 9.16 -6.29 11.95
C VAL A 71 10.24 -6.36 13.04
N PRO A 72 11.55 -6.21 12.74
CA PRO A 72 12.59 -6.19 13.77
C PRO A 72 12.33 -5.10 14.83
N HIS A 73 11.93 -3.90 14.39
CA HIS A 73 11.57 -2.80 15.28
C HIS A 73 10.39 -3.13 16.18
N LEU A 74 9.30 -3.70 15.61
CA LEU A 74 8.15 -4.12 16.40
C LEU A 74 8.55 -5.13 17.49
N CYS A 75 9.38 -6.12 17.14
CA CYS A 75 9.82 -7.14 18.07
C CYS A 75 10.62 -6.57 19.24
N LEU A 76 11.54 -5.63 18.98
CA LEU A 76 12.34 -4.96 20.02
C LEU A 76 11.47 -4.04 20.88
N LEU A 77 10.63 -3.19 20.27
CA LEU A 77 9.80 -2.23 20.98
C LEU A 77 8.71 -2.88 21.85
N CYS A 78 8.21 -4.05 21.44
CA CYS A 78 7.25 -4.83 22.21
C CYS A 78 7.92 -5.90 23.09
N GLU A 79 9.25 -5.88 23.22
CA GLU A 79 10.05 -6.84 24.00
C GLU A 79 9.73 -8.32 23.68
N GLN A 80 9.31 -8.61 22.45
CA GLN A 80 8.91 -9.96 22.05
C GLN A 80 10.11 -10.87 21.78
N LEU A 81 11.24 -10.27 21.43
CA LEU A 81 12.51 -10.92 21.14
C LEU A 81 13.65 -10.03 21.64
N ARG A 82 14.81 -10.64 21.82
CA ARG A 82 16.05 -9.91 22.08
C ARG A 82 16.82 -9.74 20.78
N GLU A 83 17.56 -8.65 20.68
CA GLU A 83 18.43 -8.41 19.54
C GLU A 83 19.43 -9.55 19.36
N THR A 84 19.53 -10.03 18.12
CA THR A 84 20.56 -10.95 17.64
C THR A 84 21.26 -10.34 16.43
N PRO A 85 22.48 -10.78 16.07
CA PRO A 85 23.25 -10.18 14.99
C PRO A 85 22.58 -10.19 13.61
N ASP A 86 21.58 -11.06 13.42
CA ASP A 86 20.81 -11.25 12.20
C ASP A 86 19.48 -10.46 12.19
N PHE A 87 19.19 -9.62 13.19
CA PHE A 87 17.94 -8.83 13.25
C PHE A 87 17.76 -7.88 12.07
N TRP A 88 18.88 -7.34 11.57
CA TRP A 88 18.90 -6.30 10.56
C TRP A 88 19.35 -6.92 9.24
N PRO A 89 18.48 -7.01 8.22
CA PRO A 89 18.88 -7.55 6.93
C PRO A 89 19.95 -6.66 6.29
N ASP A 90 20.93 -7.28 5.63
CA ASP A 90 22.02 -6.57 4.94
C ASP A 90 21.52 -5.72 3.75
N ASP A 91 20.37 -6.10 3.19
CA ASP A 91 19.68 -5.38 2.12
C ASP A 91 18.15 -5.51 2.24
N ASP A 92 17.44 -4.51 1.72
CA ASP A 92 15.98 -4.39 1.76
C ASP A 92 15.23 -5.53 1.04
N THR A 93 15.93 -6.29 0.20
CA THR A 93 15.39 -7.42 -0.57
C THR A 93 15.61 -8.78 0.10
N SER A 94 16.42 -8.83 1.15
CA SER A 94 16.73 -10.07 1.84
C SER A 94 15.53 -10.55 2.66
N PRO A 95 15.26 -11.87 2.67
CA PRO A 95 14.18 -12.42 3.49
C PRO A 95 14.47 -12.18 4.97
N LEU A 96 13.41 -11.93 5.74
CA LEU A 96 13.52 -11.84 7.19
C LEU A 96 14.00 -13.19 7.78
N PRO A 97 14.85 -13.17 8.82
CA PRO A 97 15.22 -14.34 9.59
C PRO A 97 14.03 -15.19 10.04
N ASP A 98 14.22 -16.51 10.12
CA ASP A 98 13.17 -17.48 10.49
C ASP A 98 12.49 -17.17 11.83
N HIS A 99 13.25 -16.63 12.79
CA HIS A 99 12.73 -16.30 14.12
C HIS A 99 11.79 -15.08 14.13
N LEU A 100 11.82 -14.25 13.07
CA LEU A 100 10.90 -13.14 12.84
C LEU A 100 9.67 -13.55 12.01
N ALA A 101 9.70 -14.71 11.35
CA ALA A 101 8.59 -15.20 10.52
C ALA A 101 7.21 -15.25 11.21
N PRO A 102 7.09 -15.52 12.53
CA PRO A 102 5.80 -15.48 13.22
C PRO A 102 5.21 -14.07 13.38
N PHE A 103 5.98 -13.02 13.09
CA PHE A 103 5.59 -11.64 13.31
C PHE A 103 5.23 -10.96 11.99
N THR A 104 4.25 -10.06 12.05
CA THR A 104 3.83 -9.29 10.87
C THR A 104 3.42 -7.90 11.31
N VAL A 105 4.00 -6.88 10.71
CA VAL A 105 3.52 -5.50 10.87
C VAL A 105 2.34 -5.29 9.94
N THR A 106 1.22 -4.90 10.52
CA THR A 106 -0.03 -4.61 9.79
C THR A 106 -0.19 -3.14 9.48
N GLY A 107 0.57 -2.25 10.12
CA GLY A 107 0.44 -0.82 9.91
C GLY A 107 1.20 0.01 10.94
N PHE A 108 1.00 1.32 10.87
CA PHE A 108 1.61 2.29 11.76
C PHE A 108 0.70 3.52 11.91
N THR A 109 0.89 4.24 13.02
CA THR A 109 0.27 5.53 13.30
C THR A 109 1.37 6.55 13.55
N LEU A 110 1.35 7.66 12.82
CA LEU A 110 2.28 8.76 12.97
C LEU A 110 1.74 9.73 14.04
N GLY A 111 2.58 10.03 15.03
CA GLY A 111 2.31 11.01 16.08
C GLY A 111 3.09 12.30 15.88
N GLY A 112 2.73 13.34 16.64
CA GLY A 112 3.48 14.60 16.68
C GLY A 112 3.60 15.36 15.35
N GLY A 113 2.71 15.08 14.38
CA GLY A 113 2.80 15.66 13.02
C GLY A 113 3.85 14.98 12.14
N GLY A 114 4.28 13.77 12.48
CA GLY A 114 5.29 13.00 11.74
C GLY A 114 6.63 12.85 12.49
N SER A 115 6.75 13.38 13.71
CA SER A 115 7.96 13.31 14.54
C SER A 115 8.11 12.01 15.34
N GLY A 116 7.17 11.08 15.18
CA GLY A 116 7.25 9.78 15.82
C GLY A 116 6.18 8.82 15.33
N VAL A 117 6.26 7.58 15.80
CA VAL A 117 5.46 6.47 15.28
C VAL A 117 5.04 5.49 16.38
N THR A 118 3.87 4.89 16.18
CA THR A 118 3.40 3.69 16.87
C THR A 118 3.17 2.61 15.82
N LEU A 119 3.85 1.46 15.97
CA LEU A 119 3.70 0.31 15.09
C LEU A 119 2.52 -0.58 15.54
N LEU A 120 1.81 -1.12 14.56
CA LEU A 120 0.71 -2.07 14.76
C LEU A 120 1.07 -3.37 14.05
N GLY A 121 1.09 -4.47 14.79
CA GLY A 121 1.41 -5.77 14.22
C GLY A 121 0.69 -6.91 14.92
N GLN A 122 1.09 -8.11 14.55
CA GLN A 122 0.55 -9.34 15.09
C GLN A 122 1.64 -10.41 15.14
N ARG A 123 1.47 -11.34 16.07
CA ARG A 123 2.30 -12.53 16.22
C ARG A 123 1.43 -13.78 16.13
N GLN A 124 1.82 -14.72 15.28
CA GLN A 124 1.24 -16.05 15.25
C GLN A 124 1.80 -16.90 16.39
N LEU A 125 0.91 -17.41 17.24
CA LEU A 125 1.26 -18.30 18.34
C LEU A 125 1.23 -19.77 17.86
N ALA A 126 1.96 -20.65 18.55
CA ALA A 126 2.06 -22.07 18.20
C ALA A 126 0.69 -22.80 18.10
N GLY A 127 -0.35 -22.30 18.78
CA GLY A 127 -1.72 -22.82 18.71
C GLY A 127 -2.57 -22.24 17.58
N GLY A 128 -1.98 -21.57 16.58
CA GLY A 128 -2.70 -20.94 15.46
C GLY A 128 -3.47 -19.66 15.81
N LYS A 129 -3.40 -19.21 17.07
CA LYS A 129 -4.00 -17.94 17.51
C LYS A 129 -3.12 -16.76 17.09
N LEU A 130 -3.76 -15.63 16.79
CA LEU A 130 -3.09 -14.36 16.53
C LEU A 130 -3.10 -13.49 17.78
N LEU A 131 -1.92 -13.02 18.19
CA LEU A 131 -1.74 -12.01 19.23
C LEU A 131 -1.53 -10.66 18.55
N ASN A 132 -2.41 -9.68 18.80
CA ASN A 132 -2.21 -8.32 18.31
C ASN A 132 -1.18 -7.60 19.19
N LEU A 133 -0.25 -6.91 18.55
CA LEU A 133 0.82 -6.13 19.18
C LEU A 133 0.67 -4.66 18.78
N THR A 134 0.81 -3.78 19.76
CA THR A 134 0.90 -2.34 19.56
C THR A 134 2.15 -1.86 20.27
N SER A 135 3.08 -1.24 19.53
CA SER A 135 4.31 -0.74 20.14
C SER A 135 4.02 0.46 21.04
N PRO A 136 4.91 0.77 22.01
CA PRO A 136 4.97 2.11 22.57
C PRO A 136 5.20 3.16 21.47
N TYR A 137 4.81 4.40 21.75
CA TYR A 137 5.14 5.54 20.89
C TYR A 137 6.64 5.82 20.95
N VAL A 138 7.26 6.00 19.79
CA VAL A 138 8.68 6.35 19.65
C VAL A 138 8.77 7.65 18.90
N ALA A 139 9.35 8.69 19.53
CA ALA A 139 9.74 9.91 18.84
C ALA A 139 11.11 9.72 18.18
N PHE A 140 11.30 10.25 16.97
CA PHE A 140 12.54 10.10 16.22
C PHE A 140 13.67 10.95 16.82
N ASP A 141 13.34 12.15 17.31
CA ASP A 141 14.29 13.11 17.92
C ASP A 141 14.22 13.15 19.46
N GLN A 142 14.06 11.99 20.11
CA GLN A 142 13.90 11.95 21.56
C GLN A 142 15.24 12.11 22.31
N GLU A 143 15.38 13.17 23.10
CA GLU A 143 16.61 13.41 23.90
C GLU A 143 16.68 12.55 25.17
N LEU A 144 15.52 12.25 25.77
CA LEU A 144 15.43 11.51 27.02
C LEU A 144 15.10 10.04 26.73
N GLU A 145 16.13 9.19 26.75
CA GLU A 145 16.08 7.74 26.46
C GLU A 145 15.66 7.41 25.01
N PRO A 146 16.53 7.71 24.03
CA PRO A 146 16.26 7.38 22.65
C PRO A 146 16.21 5.86 22.43
N TYR A 147 15.24 5.41 21.65
CA TYR A 147 15.31 4.08 21.06
C TYR A 147 16.58 3.99 20.20
N ALA A 148 17.45 3.02 20.48
CA ALA A 148 18.77 2.91 19.85
C ALA A 148 18.74 2.89 18.32
N TYR A 149 17.64 2.39 17.75
CA TYR A 149 17.45 2.29 16.29
C TYR A 149 16.44 3.31 15.76
N ALA A 150 16.25 4.45 16.43
CA ALA A 150 15.29 5.48 16.04
C ALA A 150 15.52 5.99 14.60
N GLY A 151 16.76 6.21 14.17
CA GLY A 151 17.05 6.65 12.80
C GLY A 151 16.77 5.60 11.72
N LEU A 152 17.02 4.31 12.03
CA LEU A 152 16.64 3.20 11.13
C LEU A 152 15.12 3.08 11.05
N LEU A 153 14.45 3.19 12.20
CA LEU A 153 12.99 3.16 12.28
C LEU A 153 12.37 4.31 11.47
N GLU A 154 12.90 5.52 11.63
CA GLU A 154 12.44 6.68 10.86
C GLU A 154 12.57 6.42 9.36
N THR A 155 13.75 5.99 8.91
CA THR A 155 14.00 5.70 7.48
C THR A 155 13.03 4.65 6.94
N ALA A 156 12.84 3.54 7.66
CA ALA A 156 11.91 2.48 7.26
C ALA A 156 10.45 2.95 7.24
N VAL A 157 10.04 3.77 8.23
CA VAL A 157 8.70 4.36 8.28
C VAL A 157 8.48 5.33 7.12
N GLN A 158 9.44 6.21 6.82
CA GLN A 158 9.33 7.14 5.69
C GLN A 158 9.22 6.40 4.35
N ALA A 159 9.96 5.30 4.17
CA ALA A 159 9.82 4.45 2.99
C ALA A 159 8.41 3.83 2.91
N ALA A 160 7.86 3.34 4.02
CA ALA A 160 6.49 2.81 4.06
C ALA A 160 5.43 3.90 3.80
N VAL A 161 5.64 5.12 4.33
CA VAL A 161 4.77 6.29 4.06
C VAL A 161 4.77 6.63 2.58
N ALA A 162 5.93 6.68 1.93
CA ALA A 162 6.03 6.94 0.49
C ALA A 162 5.24 5.90 -0.32
N GLU A 163 5.35 4.62 0.01
CA GLU A 163 4.57 3.57 -0.66
C GLU A 163 3.05 3.69 -0.40
N VAL A 164 2.64 4.14 0.79
CA VAL A 164 1.22 4.44 1.08
C VAL A 164 0.73 5.60 0.22
N GLU A 165 1.55 6.64 0.02
CA GLU A 165 1.17 7.73 -0.88
C GLU A 165 1.06 7.29 -2.33
N GLU A 166 1.98 6.44 -2.81
CA GLU A 166 1.90 5.88 -4.15
C GLU A 166 0.67 4.99 -4.31
N ALA A 167 0.32 4.20 -3.27
CA ALA A 167 -0.92 3.43 -3.25
C ALA A 167 -2.16 4.33 -3.32
N LEU A 168 -2.15 5.46 -2.63
CA LEU A 168 -3.21 6.49 -2.72
C LEU A 168 -3.29 7.15 -4.11
N ARG A 169 -2.17 7.20 -4.84
CA ARG A 169 -2.11 7.69 -6.23
C ARG A 169 -2.50 6.63 -7.27
N GLY A 170 -2.79 5.40 -6.83
CA GLY A 170 -3.27 4.31 -7.69
C GLY A 170 -2.26 3.18 -7.92
N LYS A 171 -1.14 3.13 -7.18
CA LYS A 171 -0.21 1.99 -7.20
C LYS A 171 -0.83 0.80 -6.45
N CYS A 172 -1.54 -0.07 -7.16
CA CYS A 172 -2.11 -1.30 -6.64
C CYS A 172 -1.56 -2.53 -7.38
N THR A 173 -1.79 -3.72 -6.82
CA THR A 173 -1.50 -4.96 -7.56
C THR A 173 -2.44 -5.04 -8.76
N ALA A 174 -1.89 -5.06 -9.98
CA ALA A 174 -2.70 -5.21 -11.19
C ALA A 174 -3.51 -6.50 -11.12
N ASP A 175 -4.83 -6.41 -11.34
CA ASP A 175 -5.75 -7.55 -11.47
C ASP A 175 -5.32 -8.43 -12.65
N SER A 176 -4.31 -9.30 -12.45
CA SER A 176 -3.79 -10.21 -13.48
C SER A 176 -4.77 -11.34 -13.84
N GLN A 177 -6.03 -11.28 -13.41
CA GLN A 177 -7.05 -12.29 -13.71
C GLN A 177 -8.19 -11.84 -14.63
N LEU A 178 -8.32 -10.54 -14.94
CA LEU A 178 -9.41 -10.09 -15.83
C LEU A 178 -9.04 -10.15 -17.33
N ASP A 179 -7.75 -10.16 -17.69
CA ASP A 179 -7.31 -10.34 -19.08
C ASP A 179 -7.37 -11.80 -19.59
N LEU A 180 -7.56 -12.79 -18.69
CA LEU A 180 -7.63 -14.20 -19.10
C LEU A 180 -8.99 -14.60 -19.68
N PHE A 181 -10.02 -13.77 -19.51
CA PHE A 181 -11.38 -14.01 -20.00
C PHE A 181 -11.81 -13.07 -21.13
N GLU A 182 -10.88 -12.34 -21.77
CA GLU A 182 -11.20 -11.63 -23.00
C GLU A 182 -11.50 -12.67 -24.10
N PRO A 183 -12.75 -12.80 -24.57
CA PRO A 183 -13.03 -13.72 -25.66
C PRO A 183 -12.29 -13.18 -26.88
N ALA A 184 -11.36 -13.96 -27.42
CA ALA A 184 -10.66 -13.63 -28.64
C ALA A 184 -11.69 -13.31 -29.74
N ALA A 185 -11.87 -12.02 -30.02
CA ALA A 185 -12.67 -11.55 -31.14
C ALA A 185 -11.91 -11.91 -32.42
N GLY A 186 -12.18 -13.10 -32.95
CA GLY A 186 -11.57 -13.51 -34.22
C GLY A 186 -11.52 -15.01 -34.46
N PHE A 187 -12.67 -15.70 -34.45
CA PHE A 187 -12.79 -16.97 -35.17
C PHE A 187 -13.91 -16.85 -36.21
N THR A 188 -13.66 -16.09 -37.27
CA THR A 188 -14.38 -16.27 -38.54
C THR A 188 -13.67 -17.34 -39.35
N ALA A 189 -13.92 -18.62 -39.03
CA ALA A 189 -13.66 -19.69 -39.98
C ALA A 189 -14.85 -19.77 -40.94
N ILE A 190 -14.74 -18.98 -42.00
CA ILE A 190 -15.42 -19.23 -43.27
C ILE A 190 -14.66 -20.36 -43.97
N ASP A 191 -15.43 -21.28 -44.57
CA ASP A 191 -15.03 -22.34 -45.50
C ASP A 191 -14.35 -23.60 -44.94
N GLU A 192 -15.16 -24.55 -44.47
CA GLU A 192 -14.89 -25.98 -44.72
C GLU A 192 -15.95 -26.50 -45.71
N PRO A 193 -15.57 -27.09 -46.87
CA PRO A 193 -16.52 -27.75 -47.74
C PRO A 193 -17.00 -29.05 -47.07
N PHE A 194 -18.31 -29.14 -46.88
CA PHE A 194 -19.03 -30.32 -46.43
C PHE A 194 -18.68 -31.53 -47.31
N VAL A 195 -17.93 -32.49 -46.77
CA VAL A 195 -17.73 -33.80 -47.39
C VAL A 195 -18.91 -34.69 -46.98
N PRO A 196 -19.82 -35.07 -47.90
CA PRO A 196 -20.91 -35.97 -47.55
C PRO A 196 -20.36 -37.38 -47.30
N LEU A 197 -20.66 -37.94 -46.13
CA LEU A 197 -20.44 -39.35 -45.78
C LEU A 197 -21.16 -40.26 -46.79
N ILE A 198 -20.40 -41.08 -47.51
CA ILE A 198 -20.92 -42.14 -48.38
C ILE A 198 -21.63 -43.19 -47.51
N PRO A 199 -22.84 -43.66 -47.86
CA PRO A 199 -23.50 -44.74 -47.13
C PRO A 199 -22.92 -46.10 -47.55
N MET A 200 -22.55 -46.92 -46.57
CA MET A 200 -22.23 -48.34 -46.79
C MET A 200 -23.50 -49.06 -47.28
N PRO A 201 -23.42 -49.91 -48.31
CA PRO A 201 -24.57 -50.72 -48.73
C PRO A 201 -24.75 -51.89 -47.75
N ALA A 202 -25.99 -52.06 -47.28
CA ALA A 202 -26.47 -53.33 -46.76
C ALA A 202 -26.77 -54.25 -47.95
N HIS A 203 -26.22 -55.47 -47.94
CA HIS A 203 -26.68 -56.72 -48.59
C HIS A 203 -25.49 -57.70 -48.54
N ALA A 204 -25.62 -58.99 -48.20
CA ALA A 204 -26.77 -59.86 -47.95
C ALA A 204 -26.34 -60.99 -46.99
#